data_AF-S7QB24-F1
#
_entry.id   AF-S7QB24-F1
#
_cell.length_a   1.000
_cell.length_b   1.000
_cell.length_c   1.000
_cell.angle_alpha   90.00
_cell.angle_beta   90.00
_cell.angle_gamma   90.00
#
_symmetry.space_group_name_H-M   'P 1'
#
loop_
_entity.id
_entity.type
_entity.pdbx_description
1 polymer ?
#
loop_
_entity_poly.entity_id
_entity_poly.type
_entity_poly.pdbx_seq_one_letter_code
_entity_poly.pdbx_strand_id
1 'polypeptide(L)'
;MSGPGEKQSEHQQEHTPVPPPKVLGHVDAHQPPLFVFGTPDIGRYGLSLCLHRRGNRWYIVWGRGYGMAVNRWVASLNSPRRSDPPTTAPPKGLEHLNHRFWFNPTQDPEKLLQDLLAADKPVIKLTGNSRREKWAGDPTGRTEIDAKQVEVLVPDDQLSRRCAFCGSWENTGDPRWCKVEDGEDPVYWCSACDRNKSLWSKISDLFTSIPDDRYF
;
A
#
# COMPACT_ATOMS: atom_id res chain seq x y z
N MET A 1 42.69 33.52 37.70
CA MET A 1 42.61 32.08 37.35
C MET A 1 41.63 31.97 36.21
N SER A 2 42.16 31.79 35.00
CA SER A 2 41.42 31.85 33.74
C SER A 2 40.96 30.44 33.34
N GLY A 3 39.65 30.25 33.15
CA GLY A 3 39.08 29.01 32.64
C GLY A 3 39.10 28.96 31.11
N PRO A 4 39.51 27.84 30.47
CA PRO A 4 39.52 27.72 29.03
C PRO A 4 38.13 27.37 28.49
N GLY A 5 37.74 28.04 27.41
CA GLY A 5 36.48 27.80 26.70
C GLY A 5 36.57 26.59 25.75
N GLU A 6 35.62 25.67 25.87
CA GLU A 6 35.39 24.59 24.92
C GLU A 6 34.78 25.13 23.63
N LYS A 7 35.46 24.91 22.50
CA LYS A 7 34.92 25.16 21.16
C LYS A 7 34.17 23.91 20.70
N GLN A 8 32.86 24.05 20.46
CA GLN A 8 32.05 23.04 19.80
C GLN A 8 32.48 22.91 18.33
N SER A 9 32.78 21.69 17.89
CA SER A 9 33.10 21.36 16.51
C SER A 9 31.80 21.07 15.74
N GLU A 10 31.46 21.92 14.77
CA GLU A 10 30.40 21.65 13.80
C GLU A 10 30.82 20.48 12.89
N HIS A 11 30.10 19.37 12.97
CA HIS A 11 30.24 18.23 12.07
C HIS A 11 29.34 18.51 10.86
N GLN A 12 29.92 18.99 9.76
CA GLN A 12 29.25 19.06 8.46
C GLN A 12 28.99 17.63 7.98
N GLN A 13 27.72 17.21 7.98
CA GLN A 13 27.29 15.98 7.32
C GLN A 13 27.34 16.21 5.80
N GLU A 14 28.30 15.56 5.16
CA GLU A 14 28.41 15.44 3.72
C GLU A 14 27.17 14.71 3.19
N HIS A 15 26.24 15.46 2.59
CA HIS A 15 25.10 14.89 1.87
C HIS A 15 25.61 14.16 0.63
N THR A 16 25.80 12.84 0.75
CA THR A 16 26.10 11.99 -0.40
C THR A 16 24.88 11.98 -1.32
N PRO A 17 25.01 12.35 -2.61
CA PRO A 17 23.88 12.35 -3.54
C PRO A 17 23.37 10.92 -3.72
N VAL A 18 22.06 10.73 -3.52
CA VAL A 18 21.39 9.45 -3.76
C VAL A 18 21.46 9.16 -5.26
N PRO A 19 21.95 7.98 -5.69
CA PRO A 19 22.00 7.64 -7.10
C PRO A 19 20.58 7.60 -7.69
N PRO A 20 20.39 8.06 -8.94
CA PRO A 20 19.08 8.04 -9.57
C PRO A 20 18.55 6.60 -9.66
N PRO A 21 17.23 6.39 -9.46
CA PRO A 21 16.64 5.07 -9.52
C PRO A 21 16.90 4.43 -10.89
N LYS A 22 17.38 3.18 -10.87
CA LYS A 22 17.58 2.39 -12.09
C LYS A 22 16.21 2.11 -12.72
N VAL A 23 15.91 2.83 -13.80
CA VAL A 23 14.70 2.60 -14.60
C VAL A 23 14.83 1.25 -15.30
N LEU A 24 14.02 0.28 -14.88
CA LEU A 24 13.99 -1.05 -15.51
C LEU A 24 13.33 -0.95 -16.90
N GLY A 25 13.96 -1.59 -17.88
CA GLY A 25 13.46 -1.69 -19.25
C GLY A 25 12.24 -2.61 -19.34
N HIS A 26 11.21 -2.10 -20.00
CA HIS A 26 10.09 -2.75 -20.70
C HIS A 26 9.48 -4.06 -20.14
N VAL A 27 8.26 -3.89 -19.60
CA VAL A 27 7.05 -4.74 -19.62
C VAL A 27 7.26 -6.26 -19.74
N ASP A 28 7.16 -6.96 -18.61
CA ASP A 28 6.88 -8.41 -18.56
C ASP A 28 5.57 -8.70 -19.31
N ALA A 29 5.65 -9.42 -20.43
CA ALA A 29 4.52 -9.74 -21.29
C ALA A 29 3.46 -10.68 -20.64
N HIS A 30 3.69 -11.15 -19.41
CA HIS A 30 2.85 -12.13 -18.73
C HIS A 30 2.54 -11.80 -17.27
N GLN A 31 2.42 -10.51 -16.92
CA GLN A 31 1.94 -10.18 -15.58
C GLN A 31 0.50 -10.70 -15.37
N PRO A 32 0.22 -11.36 -14.22
CA PRO A 32 -1.09 -11.90 -13.98
C PRO A 32 -2.13 -10.77 -13.87
N PRO A 33 -3.40 -11.09 -14.20
CA PRO A 33 -4.48 -10.12 -14.10
C PRO A 33 -4.65 -9.67 -12.64
N LEU A 34 -5.29 -8.50 -12.49
CA LEU A 34 -5.69 -7.98 -11.19
C LEU A 34 -6.60 -8.99 -10.49
N PHE A 35 -6.27 -9.37 -9.25
CA PHE A 35 -7.13 -10.24 -8.46
C PHE A 35 -8.36 -9.46 -7.98
N VAL A 36 -9.54 -9.93 -8.39
CA VAL A 36 -10.83 -9.34 -8.02
C VAL A 36 -11.71 -10.34 -7.30
N PHE A 37 -12.40 -9.85 -6.28
CA PHE A 37 -13.31 -10.62 -5.44
C PHE A 37 -14.57 -9.82 -5.10
N GLY A 38 -15.60 -10.50 -4.62
CA GLY A 38 -16.81 -9.92 -4.06
C GLY A 38 -17.04 -10.44 -2.65
N THR A 39 -17.61 -9.60 -1.77
CA THR A 39 -18.14 -10.04 -0.47
C THR A 39 -19.65 -10.26 -0.57
N PRO A 40 -20.29 -11.00 0.34
CA PRO A 40 -21.75 -11.22 0.30
C PRO A 40 -22.57 -9.93 0.17
N ASP A 41 -22.13 -8.85 0.83
CA ASP A 41 -22.81 -7.56 0.81
C ASP A 41 -22.69 -6.81 -0.52
N ILE A 42 -21.56 -6.94 -1.21
CA ILE A 42 -21.19 -6.12 -2.37
C ILE A 42 -21.33 -6.91 -3.68
N GLY A 43 -20.88 -8.17 -3.67
CA GLY A 43 -20.82 -9.04 -4.85
C GLY A 43 -22.18 -9.32 -5.49
N ARG A 44 -23.26 -9.39 -4.68
CA ARG A 44 -24.64 -9.57 -5.18
C ARG A 44 -25.12 -8.47 -6.13
N TYR A 45 -24.47 -7.31 -6.11
CA TYR A 45 -24.78 -6.17 -6.98
C TYR A 45 -23.87 -6.09 -8.21
N GLY A 46 -23.07 -7.13 -8.49
CA GLY A 46 -22.08 -7.12 -9.58
C GLY A 46 -20.94 -6.13 -9.34
N LEU A 47 -20.74 -5.72 -8.09
CA LEU A 47 -19.62 -4.89 -7.67
C LEU A 47 -18.43 -5.79 -7.30
N SER A 48 -17.23 -5.34 -7.63
CA SER A 48 -15.97 -6.07 -7.44
C SER A 48 -14.99 -5.22 -6.65
N LEU A 49 -14.16 -5.90 -5.86
CA LEU A 49 -13.16 -5.34 -4.97
C LEU A 49 -11.78 -5.89 -5.31
N CYS A 50 -10.76 -5.12 -4.98
CA CYS A 50 -9.36 -5.53 -5.03
C CYS A 50 -8.64 -5.12 -3.74
N LEU A 51 -7.53 -5.79 -3.45
CA LEU A 51 -6.60 -5.36 -2.42
C LEU A 51 -5.58 -4.39 -2.99
N HIS A 52 -5.21 -3.41 -2.18
CA HIS A 52 -4.06 -2.54 -2.40
C HIS A 52 -3.17 -2.51 -1.17
N ARG A 53 -1.85 -2.39 -1.39
CA ARG A 53 -0.85 -2.25 -0.35
C ARG A 53 0.01 -1.02 -0.61
N ARG A 54 0.33 -0.27 0.45
CA ARG A 54 1.36 0.77 0.47
C ARG A 54 2.15 0.64 1.78
N GLY A 55 3.37 0.12 1.72
CA GLY A 55 4.16 -0.19 2.91
C GLY A 55 3.47 -1.22 3.80
N ASN A 56 3.35 -0.89 5.07
CA ASN A 56 2.63 -1.72 6.03
C ASN A 56 1.12 -1.49 6.06
N ARG A 57 0.55 -0.69 5.15
CA ARG A 57 -0.89 -0.39 5.11
C ARG A 57 -1.60 -1.17 4.00
N TRP A 58 -2.77 -1.69 4.34
CA TRP A 58 -3.62 -2.49 3.48
C TRP A 58 -4.99 -1.85 3.31
N TYR A 59 -5.51 -1.89 2.08
CA TYR A 59 -6.74 -1.22 1.71
C TYR A 59 -7.57 -2.12 0.81
N ILE A 60 -8.89 -1.92 0.86
CA ILE A 60 -9.82 -2.37 -0.17
C ILE A 60 -10.10 -1.20 -1.09
N VAL A 61 -10.04 -1.46 -2.40
CA VAL A 61 -10.43 -0.54 -3.44
C VAL A 61 -11.44 -1.20 -4.37
N TRP A 62 -12.21 -0.39 -5.10
CA TRP A 62 -13.08 -0.90 -6.15
C TRP A 62 -12.25 -1.59 -7.24
N GLY A 63 -12.75 -2.68 -7.84
CA GLY A 63 -12.06 -3.41 -8.90
C GLY A 63 -12.16 -2.76 -10.28
N ARG A 64 -13.10 -1.84 -10.47
CA ARG A 64 -13.21 -1.00 -11.67
C ARG A 64 -13.64 0.42 -11.32
N GLY A 65 -13.63 1.30 -12.32
CA GLY A 65 -14.28 2.60 -12.25
C GLY A 65 -15.79 2.41 -12.23
N TYR A 66 -16.42 2.70 -11.10
CA TYR A 66 -17.88 2.86 -11.03
C TYR A 66 -18.16 4.35 -11.13
N GLY A 67 -18.85 4.80 -12.19
CA GLY A 67 -19.08 6.23 -12.47
C GLY A 67 -19.80 7.03 -11.38
N MET A 68 -20.28 6.36 -10.33
CA MET A 68 -20.92 6.95 -9.16
C MET A 68 -19.98 7.16 -7.96
N ALA A 69 -18.78 6.58 -7.98
CA ALA A 69 -17.84 6.65 -6.86
C ALA A 69 -16.89 7.84 -7.02
N VAL A 70 -16.93 8.78 -6.05
CA VAL A 70 -16.03 9.95 -6.02
C VAL A 70 -14.56 9.53 -5.90
N ASN A 71 -14.31 8.43 -5.17
CA ASN A 71 -12.98 7.84 -5.02
C ASN A 71 -13.04 6.32 -5.23
N ARG A 72 -11.88 5.71 -5.47
CA ARG A 72 -11.77 4.26 -5.66
C ARG A 72 -11.53 3.51 -4.34
N TRP A 73 -11.32 4.24 -3.25
CA TRP A 73 -11.03 3.70 -1.93
C TRP A 73 -12.32 3.28 -1.21
N VAL A 74 -12.35 2.04 -0.72
CA VAL A 74 -13.51 1.50 0.01
C VAL A 74 -13.25 1.50 1.52
N ALA A 75 -12.15 0.87 1.95
CA ALA A 75 -11.85 0.68 3.36
C ALA A 75 -10.35 0.58 3.63
N SER A 76 -9.91 1.02 4.82
CA SER A 76 -8.59 0.65 5.36
C SER A 76 -8.74 -0.65 6.13
N LEU A 77 -7.83 -1.60 5.96
CA LEU A 77 -7.87 -2.89 6.66
C LEU A 77 -7.06 -2.89 7.95
N ASN A 78 -6.12 -1.97 8.07
CA ASN A 78 -5.30 -1.83 9.26
C ASN A 78 -4.90 -0.38 9.54
N SER A 79 -4.40 -0.17 10.76
CA SER A 79 -3.78 1.05 11.21
C SER A 79 -2.48 0.70 11.95
N PRO A 80 -1.36 0.55 11.21
CA PRO A 80 -0.09 0.14 11.80
C PRO A 80 0.36 1.05 12.94
N ARG A 81 0.87 0.45 14.02
CA ARG A 81 1.47 1.17 15.14
C ARG A 81 2.89 1.58 14.76
N ARG A 82 3.43 2.60 15.45
CA ARG A 82 4.83 3.02 15.27
C ARG A 82 5.85 1.92 15.57
N SER A 83 5.48 0.96 16.42
CA SER A 83 6.32 -0.19 16.75
C SER A 83 6.17 -1.37 15.77
N ASP A 84 5.22 -1.29 14.82
CA ASP A 84 5.07 -2.33 13.81
C ASP A 84 6.14 -2.16 12.71
N PRO A 85 6.54 -3.25 12.03
CA PRO A 85 7.49 -3.18 10.93
C PRO A 85 7.03 -2.21 9.82
N PRO A 86 7.96 -1.56 9.11
CA PRO A 86 7.63 -0.59 8.05
C PRO A 86 6.97 -1.25 6.84
N THR A 87 7.20 -2.54 6.65
CA THR A 87 6.62 -3.37 5.57
C THR A 87 5.93 -4.59 6.17
N THR A 88 4.87 -5.05 5.51
CA THR A 88 4.27 -6.37 5.80
C THR A 88 4.82 -7.47 4.88
N ALA A 89 5.85 -7.17 4.10
CA ALA A 89 6.46 -8.12 3.17
C ALA A 89 7.19 -9.22 3.95
N PRO A 90 7.19 -10.46 3.44
CA PRO A 90 8.04 -11.50 3.99
C PRO A 90 9.50 -11.05 4.03
N PRO A 91 10.27 -11.45 5.05
CA PRO A 91 11.71 -11.22 5.07
C PRO A 91 12.40 -11.82 3.84
N LYS A 92 13.50 -11.20 3.42
CA LYS A 92 14.35 -11.72 2.33
C LYS A 92 14.79 -13.17 2.63
N GLY A 93 14.67 -14.04 1.64
CA GLY A 93 14.88 -15.49 1.76
C GLY A 93 13.65 -16.29 2.21
N LEU A 94 12.54 -15.62 2.55
CA LEU A 94 11.26 -16.22 2.92
C LEU A 94 10.12 -15.72 2.01
N GLU A 95 10.42 -15.38 0.75
CA GLU A 95 9.47 -14.83 -0.22
C GLU A 95 8.32 -15.80 -0.57
N HIS A 96 8.45 -17.08 -0.18
CA HIS A 96 7.38 -18.08 -0.28
C HIS A 96 6.27 -17.90 0.77
N LEU A 97 6.51 -17.07 1.80
CA LEU A 97 5.50 -16.74 2.80
C LEU A 97 4.59 -15.61 2.29
N ASN A 98 3.40 -15.54 2.87
CA ASN A 98 2.44 -14.50 2.58
C ASN A 98 2.61 -13.29 3.51
N HIS A 99 2.10 -12.14 3.05
CA HIS A 99 2.00 -10.95 3.89
C HIS A 99 1.10 -11.19 5.10
N ARG A 100 1.48 -10.59 6.23
CA ARG A 100 0.69 -10.63 7.47
C ARG A 100 0.55 -9.25 8.08
N PHE A 101 -0.62 -8.95 8.61
CA PHE A 101 -0.87 -7.69 9.30
C PHE A 101 -1.93 -7.85 10.39
N TRP A 102 -2.00 -6.87 11.29
CA TRP A 102 -3.00 -6.79 12.34
C TRP A 102 -4.24 -6.07 11.84
N PHE A 103 -5.37 -6.77 11.82
CA PHE A 103 -6.63 -6.27 11.30
C PHE A 103 -7.25 -5.28 12.29
N ASN A 104 -7.28 -4.00 11.88
CA ASN A 104 -7.80 -2.88 12.67
C ASN A 104 -8.33 -1.81 11.70
N PRO A 105 -9.47 -2.06 11.05
CA PRO A 105 -10.06 -1.15 10.08
C PRO A 105 -10.72 0.05 10.77
N THR A 106 -11.03 1.09 9.99
CA THR A 106 -11.81 2.24 10.48
C THR A 106 -13.32 1.96 10.50
N GLN A 107 -13.78 0.98 9.72
CA GLN A 107 -15.13 0.43 9.75
C GLN A 107 -15.30 -0.55 10.91
N ASP A 108 -16.52 -1.06 11.10
CA ASP A 108 -16.83 -2.16 12.04
C ASP A 108 -15.89 -3.35 11.78
N PRO A 109 -14.97 -3.67 12.72
CA PRO A 109 -13.96 -4.71 12.50
C PRO A 109 -14.56 -6.11 12.38
N GLU A 110 -15.56 -6.45 13.19
CA GLU A 110 -16.10 -7.81 13.19
C GLU A 110 -16.86 -8.04 11.88
N LYS A 111 -17.74 -7.11 11.52
CA LYS A 111 -18.50 -7.22 10.28
C LYS A 111 -17.59 -7.28 9.05
N LEU A 112 -16.62 -6.37 8.93
CA LEU A 112 -15.73 -6.34 7.77
C LEU A 112 -14.84 -7.59 7.70
N LEU A 113 -14.39 -8.11 8.83
CA LEU A 113 -13.61 -9.36 8.87
C LEU A 113 -14.44 -10.54 8.38
N GLN A 114 -15.68 -10.69 8.86
CA GLN A 114 -16.59 -11.75 8.39
C GLN A 114 -16.89 -11.63 6.90
N ASP A 115 -17.13 -10.40 6.40
CA ASP A 115 -17.36 -10.14 4.98
C ASP A 115 -16.16 -10.59 4.11
N LEU A 116 -14.92 -10.39 4.58
CA LEU A 116 -13.71 -10.79 3.87
C LEU A 116 -13.43 -12.29 3.94
N LEU A 117 -13.73 -12.93 5.07
CA LEU A 117 -13.62 -14.37 5.23
C LEU A 117 -14.68 -15.12 4.40
N ALA A 118 -15.84 -14.49 4.17
CA ALA A 118 -16.93 -15.02 3.36
C ALA A 118 -16.89 -14.56 1.88
N ALA A 119 -15.79 -13.95 1.44
CA ALA A 119 -15.63 -13.53 0.05
C ALA A 119 -15.76 -14.72 -0.93
N ASP A 120 -16.24 -14.44 -2.14
CA ASP A 120 -16.42 -15.44 -3.21
C ASP A 120 -15.12 -16.15 -3.62
N LYS A 121 -13.99 -15.51 -3.33
CA LYS A 121 -12.64 -16.05 -3.48
C LYS A 121 -11.85 -15.78 -2.21
N PRO A 122 -10.96 -16.70 -1.79
CA PRO A 122 -10.18 -16.52 -0.57
C PRO A 122 -9.19 -15.36 -0.71
N VAL A 123 -9.38 -14.31 0.08
CA VAL A 123 -8.53 -13.10 0.08
C VAL A 123 -7.58 -13.08 1.26
N ILE A 124 -8.07 -13.49 2.42
CA ILE A 124 -7.33 -13.53 3.68
C ILE A 124 -7.67 -14.82 4.44
N LYS A 125 -6.82 -15.17 5.40
CA LYS A 125 -7.14 -16.14 6.46
C LYS A 125 -6.65 -15.64 7.81
N LEU A 126 -7.23 -16.17 8.88
CA LEU A 126 -6.76 -15.91 10.25
C LEU A 126 -5.50 -16.74 10.55
N THR A 127 -4.53 -16.15 11.23
CA THR A 127 -3.32 -16.87 11.68
C THR A 127 -3.49 -17.51 13.06
N GLY A 128 -4.55 -17.15 13.80
CA GLY A 128 -4.78 -17.54 15.19
C GLY A 128 -4.18 -16.56 16.21
N ASN A 129 -3.29 -15.66 15.79
CA ASN A 129 -2.74 -14.64 16.68
C ASN A 129 -3.71 -13.46 16.85
N SER A 130 -3.76 -12.88 18.05
CA SER A 130 -4.50 -11.64 18.32
C SER A 130 -3.73 -10.74 19.29
N ARG A 131 -4.05 -9.44 19.28
CA ARG A 131 -3.53 -8.49 20.26
C ARG A 131 -4.53 -7.36 20.51
N ARG A 132 -4.47 -6.77 21.71
CA ARG A 132 -5.28 -5.60 22.07
C ARG A 132 -4.74 -4.35 21.38
N GLU A 133 -5.64 -3.61 20.73
CA GLU A 133 -5.35 -2.33 20.09
C GLU A 133 -6.46 -1.33 20.31
N LYS A 134 -6.13 -0.03 20.29
CA LYS A 134 -7.13 1.01 20.11
C LYS A 134 -7.74 0.89 18.72
N TRP A 135 -9.07 0.90 18.64
CA TRP A 135 -9.76 0.81 17.37
C TRP A 135 -9.49 2.05 16.52
N ALA A 136 -9.07 1.84 15.27
CA ALA A 136 -8.80 2.91 14.32
C ALA A 136 -10.04 3.73 13.93
N GLY A 137 -11.23 3.12 14.04
CA GLY A 137 -12.51 3.78 13.78
C GLY A 137 -13.03 4.65 14.92
N ASP A 138 -12.43 4.57 16.12
CA ASP A 138 -12.85 5.38 17.26
C ASP A 138 -12.07 6.70 17.32
N PRO A 139 -12.71 7.85 17.01
CA PRO A 139 -12.05 9.16 17.06
C PRO A 139 -11.63 9.57 18.48
N THR A 140 -12.22 8.96 19.52
CA THR A 140 -11.85 9.25 20.91
C THR A 140 -10.64 8.42 21.38
N GLY A 141 -10.29 7.36 20.65
CA GLY A 141 -9.19 6.45 20.98
C GLY A 141 -9.35 5.76 22.35
N ARG A 142 -10.60 5.54 22.79
CA ARG A 142 -10.96 4.92 24.08
C ARG A 142 -11.39 3.46 23.92
N THR A 143 -11.89 3.11 22.74
CA THR A 143 -12.36 1.78 22.40
C THR A 143 -11.18 0.91 22.05
N GLU A 144 -11.06 -0.22 22.73
CA GLU A 144 -10.10 -1.25 22.41
C GLU A 144 -10.78 -2.44 21.74
N ILE A 145 -10.11 -2.99 20.75
CA ILE A 145 -10.52 -4.21 20.04
C ILE A 145 -9.45 -5.28 20.23
N ASP A 146 -9.84 -6.54 20.02
CA ASP A 146 -8.89 -7.64 19.86
C ASP A 146 -8.54 -7.79 18.37
N ALA A 147 -7.53 -7.05 17.93
CA ALA A 147 -7.06 -7.05 16.55
C ALA A 147 -6.51 -8.43 16.20
N LYS A 148 -7.16 -9.12 15.26
CA LYS A 148 -6.72 -10.42 14.76
C LYS A 148 -5.60 -10.24 13.74
N GLN A 149 -4.59 -11.10 13.80
CA GLN A 149 -3.61 -11.15 12.71
C GLN A 149 -4.18 -11.96 11.55
N VAL A 150 -4.08 -11.39 10.36
CA VAL A 150 -4.53 -12.00 9.11
C VAL A 150 -3.33 -12.21 8.19
N GLU A 151 -3.42 -13.25 7.36
CA GLU A 151 -2.50 -13.55 6.28
C GLU A 151 -3.19 -13.31 4.94
N VAL A 152 -2.55 -12.56 4.04
CA VAL A 152 -3.07 -12.25 2.70
C VAL A 152 -2.78 -13.39 1.75
N LEU A 153 -3.80 -13.88 1.06
CA LEU A 153 -3.69 -15.01 0.13
C LEU A 153 -3.52 -14.59 -1.33
N VAL A 154 -3.57 -13.27 -1.59
CA VAL A 154 -3.40 -12.69 -2.91
C VAL A 154 -1.92 -12.37 -3.13
N PRO A 155 -1.29 -12.89 -4.21
CA PRO A 155 0.09 -12.56 -4.58
C PRO A 155 0.28 -11.08 -4.90
N ASP A 156 1.49 -10.56 -4.65
CA ASP A 156 1.85 -9.15 -4.86
C ASP A 156 1.65 -8.65 -6.30
N ASP A 157 1.97 -9.49 -7.28
CA ASP A 157 1.82 -9.16 -8.69
C ASP A 157 0.35 -9.04 -9.12
N GLN A 158 -0.58 -9.59 -8.34
CA GLN A 158 -2.02 -9.51 -8.55
C GLN A 158 -2.72 -8.42 -7.73
N LEU A 159 -2.01 -7.71 -6.83
CA LEU A 159 -2.58 -6.58 -6.10
C LEU A 159 -2.88 -5.38 -7.02
N SER A 160 -3.85 -4.56 -6.63
CA SER A 160 -4.10 -3.27 -7.29
C SER A 160 -2.95 -2.32 -7.02
N ARG A 161 -2.51 -1.61 -8.07
CA ARG A 161 -1.49 -0.57 -7.95
C ARG A 161 -2.15 0.82 -7.88
N ARG A 162 -1.44 1.81 -7.30
CA ARG A 162 -1.72 3.26 -7.47
C ARG A 162 -0.58 3.99 -8.22
N CYS A 163 -0.93 4.78 -9.25
CA CYS A 163 0.06 5.34 -10.17
C CYS A 163 0.80 6.43 -9.41
N ALA A 164 2.11 6.26 -9.22
CA ALA A 164 2.89 7.21 -8.43
C ALA A 164 2.95 8.60 -9.04
N PHE A 165 2.68 8.72 -10.36
CA PHE A 165 2.68 9.99 -11.06
C PHE A 165 1.33 10.71 -10.96
N CYS A 166 0.26 10.13 -11.51
CA CYS A 166 -1.04 10.80 -11.60
C CYS A 166 -2.02 10.41 -10.48
N GLY A 167 -1.63 9.50 -9.58
CA GLY A 167 -2.48 9.02 -8.48
C GLY A 167 -3.67 8.17 -8.91
N SER A 168 -3.86 7.90 -10.21
CA SER A 168 -4.91 7.01 -10.73
C SER A 168 -4.80 5.61 -10.14
N TRP A 169 -5.91 4.85 -10.12
CA TRP A 169 -6.02 3.49 -9.58
C TRP A 169 -6.18 2.46 -10.70
N GLU A 170 -5.52 1.32 -10.61
CA GLU A 170 -5.52 0.29 -11.66
C GLU A 170 -6.86 -0.44 -11.75
N ASN A 171 -7.50 -0.45 -12.92
CA ASN A 171 -8.81 -1.07 -13.11
C ASN A 171 -8.69 -2.46 -13.73
N THR A 172 -9.71 -3.29 -13.47
CA THR A 172 -10.02 -4.42 -14.35
C THR A 172 -10.29 -3.93 -15.76
N GLY A 173 -9.56 -4.48 -16.73
CA GLY A 173 -9.66 -4.13 -18.15
C GLY A 173 -8.54 -3.21 -18.66
N ASP A 174 -7.83 -2.51 -17.77
CA ASP A 174 -6.63 -1.77 -18.15
C ASP A 174 -5.43 -2.73 -18.27
N PRO A 175 -4.44 -2.44 -19.15
CA PRO A 175 -3.14 -3.09 -19.07
C PRO A 175 -2.55 -2.94 -17.67
N ARG A 176 -1.85 -3.97 -17.19
CA ARG A 176 -1.13 -3.88 -15.92
C ARG A 176 -0.16 -2.71 -15.98
N TRP A 177 -0.08 -1.97 -14.89
CA TRP A 177 0.80 -0.80 -14.84
C TRP A 177 2.27 -1.17 -14.80
N CYS A 178 3.08 -0.37 -15.48
CA CYS A 178 4.50 -0.60 -15.63
C CYS A 178 5.22 -0.33 -14.30
N LYS A 179 6.01 -1.31 -13.84
CA LYS A 179 6.93 -1.08 -12.74
C LYS A 179 8.04 -0.15 -13.22
N VAL A 180 8.33 0.91 -12.48
CA VAL A 180 9.37 1.89 -12.81
C VAL A 180 10.52 1.90 -11.82
N GLU A 181 10.27 1.39 -10.60
CA GLU A 181 11.27 1.26 -9.54
C GLU A 181 11.00 -0.05 -8.78
N ASP A 182 12.05 -0.82 -8.54
CA ASP A 182 12.02 -2.00 -7.66
C ASP A 182 12.21 -1.61 -6.20
N GLY A 183 11.81 -2.48 -5.28
CA GLY A 183 11.96 -2.28 -3.84
C GLY A 183 10.99 -3.16 -3.06
N GLU A 184 10.97 -3.00 -1.72
CA GLU A 184 9.96 -3.61 -0.87
C GLU A 184 8.55 -3.05 -1.14
N ASP A 185 8.48 -1.78 -1.59
CA ASP A 185 7.28 -1.12 -2.09
C ASP A 185 7.55 -0.60 -3.51
N PRO A 186 7.43 -1.46 -4.53
CA PRO A 186 7.75 -1.09 -5.89
C PRO A 186 6.84 0.04 -6.41
N VAL A 187 7.42 0.92 -7.25
CA VAL A 187 6.74 2.08 -7.81
C VAL A 187 6.20 1.73 -9.20
N TYR A 188 4.94 2.11 -9.47
CA TYR A 188 4.26 1.79 -10.72
C TYR A 188 3.65 3.02 -11.38
N TRP A 189 3.73 3.08 -12.71
CA TRP A 189 3.11 4.10 -13.54
C TRP A 189 2.06 3.50 -14.47
N CYS A 190 0.94 4.21 -14.67
CA CYS A 190 -0.03 3.81 -15.67
C CYS A 190 0.52 3.99 -17.09
N SER A 191 -0.04 3.28 -18.07
CA SER A 191 0.45 3.31 -19.45
C SER A 191 0.46 4.71 -20.06
N ALA A 192 -0.44 5.61 -19.64
CA ALA A 192 -0.45 6.99 -20.11
C ALA A 192 0.75 7.80 -19.59
N CYS A 193 1.13 7.62 -18.31
CA CYS A 193 2.28 8.29 -17.72
C CYS A 193 3.60 7.67 -18.19
N ASP A 194 3.62 6.35 -18.35
CA ASP A 194 4.76 5.58 -18.87
C ASP A 194 5.18 6.04 -20.28
N ARG A 195 4.21 6.21 -21.20
CA ARG A 195 4.50 6.71 -22.56
C ARG A 195 5.09 8.11 -22.61
N ASN A 196 4.88 8.92 -21.57
CA ASN A 196 5.37 10.30 -21.49
C ASN A 196 6.69 10.42 -20.70
N LYS A 197 7.34 9.30 -20.33
CA LYS A 197 8.58 9.24 -19.54
C LYS A 197 9.68 10.22 -19.99
N SER A 198 9.87 10.41 -21.29
CA SER A 198 10.92 11.28 -21.86
C SER A 198 10.71 12.78 -21.59
N LEU A 199 9.46 13.19 -21.37
CA LEU A 199 9.14 14.56 -20.96
C LEU A 199 9.39 14.75 -19.46
N TRP A 200 9.20 13.68 -18.67
CA TRP A 200 9.29 13.73 -17.20
C TRP A 200 10.68 13.54 -16.65
N SER A 201 11.56 12.77 -17.30
CA SER A 201 12.98 12.71 -16.92
C SER A 201 13.67 14.09 -16.97
N LYS A 202 13.08 15.06 -17.67
CA LYS A 202 13.53 16.45 -17.73
C LYS A 202 12.93 17.34 -16.63
N ILE A 203 11.87 16.89 -15.95
CA ILE A 203 11.12 17.66 -14.96
C ILE A 203 11.35 17.11 -13.54
N SER A 204 11.61 15.80 -13.38
CA SER A 204 11.88 15.18 -12.07
C SER A 204 13.09 15.77 -11.35
N ASP A 205 14.06 16.29 -12.09
CA ASP A 205 15.23 16.99 -11.54
C ASP A 205 14.87 18.28 -10.78
N LEU A 206 13.63 18.79 -10.92
CA LEU A 206 13.14 20.01 -10.28
C LEU A 206 12.27 19.78 -9.02
N PHE A 207 11.80 18.56 -8.73
CA PHE A 207 10.72 18.33 -7.74
C PHE A 207 11.06 17.38 -6.58
N THR A 208 12.33 17.19 -6.23
CA THR A 208 12.80 16.30 -5.13
C THR A 208 12.38 16.70 -3.70
N SER A 209 11.29 17.45 -3.48
CA SER A 209 10.95 17.97 -2.13
C SER A 209 9.47 18.12 -1.78
N ILE A 210 8.54 17.32 -2.33
CA ILE A 210 7.13 17.34 -1.88
C ILE A 210 6.82 16.10 -1.03
N PRO A 211 6.55 16.25 0.29
CA PRO A 211 6.09 15.16 1.14
C PRO A 211 4.71 14.67 0.70
N ASP A 212 4.62 13.36 0.43
CA ASP A 212 3.50 12.64 -0.17
C ASP A 212 2.38 12.25 0.82
N ASP A 213 2.11 13.11 1.80
CA ASP A 213 1.10 12.86 2.86
C ASP A 213 -0.21 13.64 2.66
N ARG A 214 -0.34 14.47 1.61
CA ARG A 214 -1.48 15.41 1.48
C ARG A 214 -2.73 14.90 0.76
N TYR A 215 -2.79 13.63 0.36
CA TYR A 215 -3.96 13.09 -0.33
C TYR A 215 -4.32 11.67 0.15
N PHE A 216 -4.59 11.57 1.45
CA PHE A 216 -5.29 10.44 2.07
C PHE A 216 -6.46 10.97 2.89
#